data_AF-A0A024ELM0-F1
#
_entry.id   AF-A0A024ELM0-F1
#
_cell.length_a   1.000
_cell.length_b   1.000
_cell.length_c   1.000
_cell.angle_alpha   90.00
_cell.angle_beta   90.00
_cell.angle_gamma   90.00
#
_symmetry.space_group_name_H-M   'P 1'
#
loop_
_entity.id
_entity.type
_entity.pdbx_description
1 polymer ?
#
loop_
_entity_poly.entity_id
_entity_poly.type
_entity_poly.pdbx_seq_one_letter_code
_entity_poly.pdbx_strand_id
1 'polypeptide(L)' 'MATFTPDEVAAARRQVADLLDKVSTAPSIVHGEHQSGQAIGYAKALADLGLLTEDECNEVRRKALRAGTGWMPPDIRSAP' A
#
# COMPACT_ATOMS: atom_id res chain seq x y z
N MET A 1 4.80 -25.05 -7.42
CA MET A 1 4.50 -23.62 -7.61
C MET A 1 2.99 -23.48 -7.52
N ALA A 2 2.49 -22.62 -6.63
CA ALA A 2 1.07 -22.29 -6.62
C ALA A 2 0.78 -21.49 -7.89
N THR A 3 -0.12 -21.98 -8.73
CA THR A 3 -0.61 -21.24 -9.90
C THR A 3 -1.80 -20.42 -9.44
N PHE A 4 -1.61 -19.13 -9.26
CA PHE A 4 -2.68 -18.23 -8.92
C PHE A 4 -3.46 -17.83 -10.18
N THR A 5 -4.78 -17.74 -10.04
CA THR A 5 -5.65 -17.24 -11.10
C THR A 5 -5.51 -15.72 -11.23
N PRO A 6 -5.79 -15.15 -12.41
CA PRO A 6 -5.81 -13.70 -12.61
C PRO A 6 -6.76 -12.97 -11.63
N ASP A 7 -7.87 -13.62 -11.26
CA ASP A 7 -8.83 -13.10 -10.28
C ASP A 7 -8.26 -13.04 -8.85
N GLU A 8 -7.49 -14.05 -8.43
CA GLU A 8 -6.80 -14.05 -7.13
C GLU A 8 -5.73 -12.95 -7.07
N VAL A 9 -4.99 -12.74 -8.16
CA VAL A 9 -4.03 -11.64 -8.31
C VAL A 9 -4.75 -10.29 -8.22
N ALA A 10 -5.87 -10.15 -8.92
CA ALA A 10 -6.67 -8.92 -8.92
C ALA A 10 -7.27 -8.63 -7.52
N ALA A 11 -7.79 -9.64 -6.83
CA ALA A 11 -8.32 -9.52 -5.49
C ALA A 11 -7.24 -9.10 -4.47
N ALA A 12 -6.06 -9.71 -4.57
CA ALA A 12 -4.92 -9.37 -3.73
C ALA A 12 -4.44 -7.93 -3.95
N ARG A 13 -4.31 -7.49 -5.21
CA ARG A 13 -3.98 -6.10 -5.56
C ARG A 13 -5.03 -5.12 -5.03
N ARG A 14 -6.31 -5.48 -5.09
CA ARG A 14 -7.41 -4.67 -4.58
C ARG A 14 -7.35 -4.51 -3.06
N GLN A 15 -7.03 -5.58 -2.32
CA GLN A 15 -6.83 -5.49 -0.87
C GLN A 15 -5.65 -4.57 -0.50
N VAL A 16 -4.55 -4.60 -1.25
CA VAL A 16 -3.44 -3.67 -1.06
C VAL A 16 -3.86 -2.22 -1.33
N ALA A 17 -4.64 -1.97 -2.37
CA ALA A 17 -5.17 -0.64 -2.68
C ALA A 17 -6.09 -0.13 -1.57
N ASP A 18 -7.00 -0.95 -1.06
CA ASP A 18 -7.89 -0.62 0.06
C ASP A 18 -7.11 -0.32 1.35
N LEU A 19 -6.02 -1.05 1.62
CA LEU A 19 -5.14 -0.77 2.75
C LEU A 19 -4.43 0.58 2.58
N LEU A 20 -3.92 0.90 1.39
CA LEU A 20 -3.31 2.20 1.11
C LEU A 20 -4.29 3.37 1.22
N ASP A 21 -5.54 3.17 0.81
CA ASP A 21 -6.62 4.15 0.96
C ASP A 21 -6.94 4.41 2.44
N LYS A 22 -7.01 3.35 3.26
CA LYS A 22 -7.17 3.45 4.71
C LYS A 22 -6.02 4.21 5.37
N VAL A 23 -4.77 3.92 4.99
CA VAL A 23 -3.59 4.68 5.48
C VAL A 23 -3.73 6.16 5.16
N SER A 24 -4.18 6.49 3.94
CA SER A 24 -4.30 7.87 3.47
C SER A 24 -5.45 8.64 4.14
N THR A 25 -6.46 7.94 4.63
CA THR A 25 -7.63 8.50 5.32
C THR A 25 -7.58 8.32 6.84
N ALA A 26 -6.48 7.75 7.37
CA ALA A 26 -6.31 7.49 8.79
C ALA A 26 -6.38 8.78 9.61
N PRO A 27 -7.22 8.86 10.65
CA PRO A 27 -7.44 10.09 11.43
C PRO A 27 -6.28 10.46 12.36
N SER A 28 -5.21 9.65 12.42
CA SER A 28 -4.08 9.87 13.31
C SER A 28 -2.82 9.23 12.75
N ILE A 29 -1.66 9.87 12.97
CA ILE A 29 -0.34 9.39 12.53
C ILE A 29 -0.07 7.97 13.02
N VAL A 30 -0.38 7.66 14.28
CA VAL A 30 -0.20 6.31 14.86
C VAL A 30 -1.07 5.25 14.15
N HIS A 31 -2.28 5.63 13.73
CA HIS A 31 -3.14 4.75 12.94
C HIS A 31 -2.61 4.58 11.51
N GLY A 32 -2.07 5.66 10.92
CA GLY A 32 -1.39 5.64 9.63
C GLY A 32 -0.17 4.73 9.64
N GLU A 33 0.72 4.84 10.63
CA GLU A 33 1.91 3.99 10.78
C GLU A 33 1.54 2.50 10.92
N HIS A 34 0.53 2.18 11.75
CA HIS A 34 0.08 0.81 11.91
C HIS A 34 -0.47 0.22 10.61
N GLN A 35 -1.31 0.98 9.90
CA GLN A 35 -1.88 0.55 8.62
C GLN A 35 -0.83 0.51 7.50
N SER A 36 0.18 1.39 7.52
CA SER A 36 1.32 1.36 6.60
C SER A 36 2.14 0.09 6.78
N GLY A 37 2.38 -0.31 8.02
CA GLY A 37 3.05 -1.57 8.34
C GLY A 37 2.28 -2.77 7.79
N GLN A 38 0.95 -2.78 7.93
CA GLN A 38 0.10 -3.83 7.37
C GLN A 38 0.16 -3.86 5.83
N ALA A 39 0.02 -2.70 5.17
CA ALA A 39 0.09 -2.61 3.70
C ALA A 39 1.44 -3.11 3.14
N ILE A 40 2.55 -2.76 3.80
CA ILE A 40 3.89 -3.21 3.43
C ILE A 40 4.06 -4.72 3.65
N GLY A 41 3.62 -5.23 4.80
CA GLY A 41 3.68 -6.66 5.11
C GLY A 41 2.86 -7.50 4.13
N TYR A 42 1.67 -7.01 3.76
CA TYR A 42 0.81 -7.68 2.80
C TYR A 42 1.40 -7.67 1.39
N ALA A 43 1.94 -6.53 0.93
CA ALA A 43 2.61 -6.44 -0.36
C ALA A 43 3.82 -7.37 -0.45
N LYS A 44 4.59 -7.49 0.64
CA LYS A 44 5.71 -8.43 0.72
C LYS A 44 5.27 -9.89 0.66
N ALA A 45 4.22 -10.26 1.40
CA ALA A 45 3.66 -11.61 1.33
C ALA A 45 3.17 -11.96 -0.09
N LEU A 46 2.56 -11.01 -0.79
CA LEU A 46 2.15 -11.20 -2.18
C LEU A 46 3.34 -11.31 -3.14
N ALA A 47 4.41 -10.55 -2.92
CA ALA A 47 5.64 -10.68 -3.70
C ALA A 47 6.32 -12.04 -3.47
N ASP A 48 6.38 -12.51 -2.23
CA ASP A 48 6.94 -13.82 -1.87
C ASP A 48 6.15 -14.98 -2.51
N LEU A 49 4.85 -14.77 -2.75
CA LEU A 49 3.97 -15.70 -3.48
C LEU A 49 4.06 -15.56 -5.01
N GLY A 50 4.79 -14.57 -5.53
CA GLY A 50 4.87 -14.28 -6.96
C GLY A 50 3.62 -13.61 -7.55
N LEU A 51 2.74 -13.07 -6.69
CA LEU A 51 1.51 -12.36 -7.06
C LEU A 51 1.75 -10.87 -7.38
N LEU A 52 2.83 -10.31 -6.83
CA LEU A 52 3.34 -8.98 -7.14
C LEU A 52 4.77 -9.08 -7.64
N THR A 53 5.13 -8.20 -8.56
CA THR A 53 6.54 -8.00 -8.89
C THR A 53 7.24 -7.23 -7.78
N GLU A 54 8.57 -7.33 -7.75
CA GLU A 54 9.39 -6.59 -6.80
C GLU A 54 9.19 -5.07 -6.92
N ASP A 55 8.97 -4.57 -8.14
CA ASP A 55 8.65 -3.16 -8.42
C ASP A 55 7.30 -2.75 -7.84
N GLU A 56 6.26 -3.58 -7.98
CA GLU A 56 4.92 -3.29 -7.43
C GLU A 56 4.96 -3.30 -5.90
N CYS A 57 5.68 -4.25 -5.28
CA CYS A 57 5.90 -4.27 -3.84
C CYS A 57 6.65 -3.01 -3.36
N ASN A 58 7.69 -2.59 -4.09
CA ASN A 58 8.43 -1.38 -3.78
C ASN A 58 7.58 -0.11 -3.95
N GLU A 59 6.69 -0.06 -4.93
CA GLU A 59 5.75 1.05 -5.11
C GLU A 59 4.77 1.17 -3.94
N VAL A 60 4.17 0.05 -3.52
CA VAL A 60 3.28 0.00 -2.35
C VAL A 60 4.02 0.47 -1.11
N ARG A 61 5.25 0.00 -0.90
CA ARG A 61 6.08 0.43 0.22
C ARG A 61 6.32 1.94 0.21
N ARG A 62 6.65 2.54 -0.94
CA ARG A 62 6.83 4.00 -1.06
C ARG A 62 5.54 4.75 -0.74
N LYS A 63 4.39 4.29 -1.25
CA LYS A 63 3.08 4.91 -1.01
C LYS A 63 2.67 4.83 0.46
N ALA A 64 2.79 3.65 1.07
CA ALA A 64 2.48 3.44 2.48
C ALA A 64 3.38 4.29 3.40
N LEU A 65 4.67 4.42 3.11
CA LEU A 65 5.57 5.28 3.88
C LEU A 65 5.24 6.77 3.72
N ARG A 66 4.87 7.23 2.52
CA ARG A 66 4.44 8.62 2.31
C ARG A 66 3.17 8.96 3.08
N ALA A 67 2.18 8.07 3.02
CA ALA A 67 0.90 8.28 3.67
C ALA A 67 0.98 8.16 5.21
N GLY A 68 1.75 7.19 5.73
CA GLY A 68 1.89 6.98 7.17
C GLY A 68 2.76 8.01 7.90
N THR A 69 3.73 8.65 7.22
CA THR A 69 4.59 9.69 7.82
C THR A 69 3.97 11.08 7.82
N GLY A 70 2.76 11.24 7.24
CA GLY A 70 2.12 12.54 7.08
C GLY A 70 2.87 13.48 6.13
N TRP A 71 3.79 12.97 5.31
CA TRP A 71 4.48 13.78 4.31
C TRP A 71 3.54 14.03 3.13
N MET A 72 2.80 15.14 3.21
CA MET A 72 2.15 15.77 2.06
C MET A 72 3.25 16.39 1.17
N PRO A 73 3.34 16.03 -0.12
CA PRO A 73 4.11 16.84 -1.07
C PRO A 73 3.56 18.29 -1.04
N PRO A 74 4.42 19.32 -1.14
CA PRO A 74 4.02 20.72 -1.00
C PRO A 74 3.01 21.21 -2.05
N ASP A 75 2.74 20.43 -3.10
CA ASP A 75 1.87 20.80 -4.21
C ASP A 75 0.36 20.83 -3.92
N ILE A 76 -0.11 20.47 -2.71
CA ILE A 76 -1.54 20.53 -2.34
C ILE A 76 -1.88 21.77 -1.48
N ARG A 77 -0.93 22.67 -1.21
CA ARG A 77 -1.19 23.94 -0.50
C ARG A 77 -1.52 25.13 -1.41
N SER A 78 -1.58 24.95 -2.73
CA SER A 78 -1.80 26.04 -3.67
C SER A 78 -2.86 25.71 -4.71
N ALA A 79 -4.13 25.85 -4.34
CA ALA A 79 -5.13 26.35 -5.28
C ALA A 79 -6.11 27.24 -4.47
N PRO A 80 -6.33 28.49 -4.91
CA PRO A 80 -7.14 29.49 -4.21
C PRO A 80 -8.63 29.13 -4.11
#